data_AF-A0A947DG00-F1
#
_entry.id   AF-A0A947DG00-F1
#
_cell.length_a   1.000
_cell.length_b   1.000
_cell.length_c   1.000
_cell.angle_alpha   90.00
_cell.angle_beta   90.00
_cell.angle_gamma   90.00
#
_symmetry.space_group_name_H-M   'P 1'
#
loop_
_entity.id
_entity.type
_entity.pdbx_description
1 polymer ?
#
loop_
_entity_poly.entity_id
_entity_poly.type
_entity_poly.pdbx_seq_one_letter_code
_entity_poly.pdbx_strand_id
1 'polypeptide(L)'
;MLDSFSVYFSRFSVRTIEINNCPFDSSLDTRLAELNYFIDNTLIAYDDFVDSTLPFSSPKDLYQNLLATQFPESPVFSHGDMNDANIIVDSQGGIGLIDWGRGGCADIWCDIAHAARNIWEETKEKTLMQRFFENLKIDENEQKIKYHLLLDELF
;
A
#
# COMPACT_ATOMS: atom_id res chain seq x y z
N MET A 1 -9.03 2.26 16.08
CA MET A 1 -8.42 2.66 14.80
C MET A 1 -7.01 3.23 15.00
N LEU A 2 -6.82 4.36 15.68
CA LEU A 2 -5.48 4.88 16.00
C LEU A 2 -4.64 3.96 16.89
N ASP A 3 -5.28 3.37 17.91
CA ASP A 3 -4.62 2.34 18.73
C ASP A 3 -4.27 1.12 17.88
N SER A 4 -5.07 0.77 16.88
CA SER A 4 -4.85 -0.41 16.04
C SER A 4 -3.58 -0.29 15.21
N PHE A 5 -3.39 0.82 14.48
CA PHE A 5 -2.18 1.05 13.69
C PHE A 5 -0.96 1.32 14.55
N SER A 6 -1.11 2.10 15.63
CA SER A 6 0.00 2.35 16.56
C SER A 6 0.46 1.05 17.23
N VAL A 7 -0.45 0.19 17.67
CA VAL A 7 -0.14 -1.13 18.24
C VAL A 7 0.43 -2.07 17.17
N TYR A 8 -0.13 -2.10 15.96
CA TYR A 8 0.41 -2.88 14.83
C TYR A 8 1.84 -2.46 14.53
N PHE A 9 2.07 -1.21 14.18
CA PHE A 9 3.39 -0.75 13.76
C PHE A 9 4.43 -0.70 14.89
N SER A 10 4.00 -0.64 16.17
CA SER A 10 4.92 -0.72 17.30
C SER A 10 5.22 -2.14 17.80
N ARG A 11 4.35 -3.14 17.54
CA ARG A 11 4.47 -4.50 18.11
C ARG A 11 4.43 -5.64 17.10
N PHE A 12 3.78 -5.44 15.95
CA PHE A 12 3.48 -6.48 14.99
C PHE A 12 3.51 -5.90 13.57
N SER A 13 4.70 -5.85 12.96
CA SER A 13 4.84 -5.43 11.56
C SER A 13 5.09 -6.68 10.73
N VAL A 14 4.19 -7.03 9.82
CA VAL A 14 4.38 -8.21 8.93
C VAL A 14 5.68 -8.14 8.14
N ARG A 15 6.22 -6.93 7.94
CA ARG A 15 7.53 -6.67 7.32
C ARG A 15 8.72 -7.30 8.05
N THR A 16 8.56 -7.81 9.27
CA THR A 16 9.62 -8.55 9.98
C THR A 16 9.64 -10.05 9.63
N ILE A 17 8.65 -10.53 8.88
CA ILE A 17 8.59 -11.91 8.39
C ILE A 17 9.68 -12.10 7.32
N GLU A 18 10.42 -13.20 7.40
CA GLU A 18 11.45 -13.54 6.42
C GLU A 18 10.84 -13.88 5.05
N ILE A 19 11.40 -13.29 4.00
CA ILE A 19 10.90 -13.43 2.62
C ILE A 19 11.65 -14.48 1.77
N ASN A 20 12.73 -15.08 2.29
CA ASN A 20 13.61 -15.96 1.50
C ASN A 20 12.90 -17.15 0.84
N ASN A 21 11.80 -17.62 1.45
CA ASN A 21 10.98 -18.72 0.94
C ASN A 21 9.50 -18.30 0.75
N CYS A 22 9.22 -17.00 0.63
CA CYS A 22 7.88 -16.53 0.36
C CYS A 22 7.48 -16.97 -1.07
N PRO A 23 6.38 -17.73 -1.24
CA PRO A 23 5.95 -18.19 -2.56
C PRO A 23 5.20 -17.10 -3.35
N PHE A 24 4.90 -15.97 -2.72
CA PHE A 24 4.13 -14.88 -3.30
C PHE A 24 5.05 -13.70 -3.65
N ASP A 25 5.11 -13.37 -4.92
CA ASP A 25 5.80 -12.21 -5.46
C ASP A 25 4.76 -11.10 -5.67
N SER A 26 5.03 -9.92 -5.12
CA SER A 26 4.21 -8.72 -5.26
C SER A 26 5.08 -7.51 -5.57
N SER A 27 6.24 -7.75 -6.18
CA SER A 27 7.16 -6.74 -6.71
C SER A 27 6.46 -5.80 -7.69
N LEU A 28 7.04 -4.62 -7.90
CA LEU A 28 6.54 -3.68 -8.90
C LEU A 28 6.43 -4.32 -10.29
N ASP A 29 7.39 -5.14 -10.68
CA ASP A 29 7.35 -5.85 -11.97
C ASP A 29 6.13 -6.77 -12.06
N THR A 30 5.82 -7.53 -11.01
CA THR A 30 4.64 -8.40 -10.96
C THR A 30 3.35 -7.59 -11.00
N ARG A 31 3.23 -6.56 -10.16
CA ARG A 31 2.01 -5.74 -10.08
C ARG A 31 1.78 -4.95 -11.37
N LEU A 32 2.83 -4.44 -12.01
CA LEU A 32 2.71 -3.75 -13.30
C LEU A 32 2.32 -4.70 -14.44
N ALA A 33 2.81 -5.95 -14.43
CA ALA A 33 2.37 -6.96 -15.38
C ALA A 33 0.88 -7.32 -15.18
N GLU A 34 0.41 -7.43 -13.94
CA GLU A 34 -1.01 -7.60 -13.61
C GLU A 34 -1.85 -6.42 -14.11
N LEU A 35 -1.42 -5.18 -13.85
CA LEU A 35 -2.13 -4.00 -14.33
C LEU A 35 -2.22 -3.95 -15.86
N ASN A 36 -1.14 -4.31 -16.56
CA ASN A 36 -1.18 -4.39 -18.01
C ASN A 36 -2.25 -5.39 -18.47
N TYR A 37 -2.34 -6.55 -17.82
CA TYR A 37 -3.39 -7.53 -18.09
C TYR A 37 -4.79 -6.96 -17.80
N PHE A 38 -4.99 -6.25 -16.69
CA PHE A 38 -6.29 -5.64 -16.38
C PHE A 38 -6.71 -4.57 -17.39
N ILE A 39 -5.78 -3.72 -17.83
CA ILE A 39 -6.02 -2.73 -18.88
C ILE A 39 -6.40 -3.41 -20.18
N ASP A 40 -5.60 -4.38 -20.63
CA ASP A 40 -5.80 -5.04 -21.92
C ASP A 40 -7.10 -5.86 -21.97
N ASN A 41 -7.61 -6.30 -20.81
CA ASN A 41 -8.84 -7.08 -20.70
C ASN A 41 -10.04 -6.28 -20.17
N THR A 42 -9.92 -4.95 -20.02
CA THR A 42 -11.01 -4.08 -19.51
C THR A 42 -11.55 -4.54 -18.14
N LEU A 43 -10.65 -4.96 -17.25
CA LEU A 43 -10.98 -5.42 -15.89
C LEU A 43 -10.85 -4.31 -14.84
N ILE A 44 -10.47 -3.11 -15.26
CA ILE A 44 -10.44 -1.92 -14.40
C ILE A 44 -11.83 -1.34 -14.29
N ALA A 45 -12.23 -0.93 -13.08
CA ALA A 45 -13.46 -0.16 -12.86
C ALA A 45 -13.30 1.26 -13.46
N TYR A 46 -13.55 1.40 -14.77
CA TYR A 46 -13.35 2.65 -15.50
C TYR A 46 -14.21 3.81 -14.96
N ASP A 47 -15.41 3.51 -14.45
CA ASP A 47 -16.32 4.53 -13.92
C ASP A 47 -15.70 5.24 -12.70
N ASP A 48 -15.05 4.48 -11.81
CA ASP A 48 -14.36 5.03 -10.63
C ASP A 48 -13.13 5.87 -11.03
N PHE A 49 -12.43 5.47 -12.10
CA PHE A 49 -11.27 6.22 -12.61
C PHE A 49 -11.67 7.58 -13.22
N VAL A 50 -12.77 7.63 -13.97
CA VAL A 50 -13.23 8.86 -14.64
C VAL A 50 -13.69 9.92 -13.64
N ASP A 51 -14.26 9.49 -12.52
CA ASP A 51 -14.68 10.39 -11.44
C ASP A 51 -13.54 10.78 -10.47
N SER A 52 -12.33 10.25 -10.69
CA SER A 52 -11.16 10.55 -9.85
C SER A 52 -10.60 11.95 -10.12
N THR A 53 -9.97 12.55 -9.10
CA THR A 53 -9.22 13.81 -9.24
C THR A 53 -7.80 13.61 -9.78
N LEU A 54 -7.52 12.45 -10.39
CA LEU A 54 -6.19 12.08 -10.84
C LEU A 54 -5.76 12.92 -12.05
N PRO A 55 -4.48 13.30 -12.15
CA PRO A 55 -3.97 14.10 -13.26
C PRO A 55 -3.69 13.26 -14.52
N PHE A 56 -4.52 12.25 -14.81
CA PHE A 56 -4.34 11.31 -15.92
C PHE A 56 -5.62 11.19 -16.74
N SER A 57 -5.50 11.24 -18.07
CA SER A 57 -6.65 11.16 -18.97
C SER A 57 -7.21 9.75 -19.15
N SER A 58 -6.46 8.70 -18.79
CA SER A 58 -6.90 7.31 -18.88
C SER A 58 -6.07 6.40 -17.95
N PRO A 59 -6.57 5.19 -17.63
CA PRO A 59 -5.78 4.17 -16.93
C PRO A 59 -4.45 3.84 -17.62
N LYS A 60 -4.45 3.90 -18.96
CA LYS A 60 -3.24 3.66 -19.75
C LYS A 60 -2.20 4.77 -19.55
N ASP A 61 -2.62 6.02 -19.43
CA ASP A 61 -1.70 7.15 -19.18
C ASP A 61 -1.08 7.05 -17.79
N LEU A 62 -1.87 6.66 -16.79
CA LEU A 62 -1.37 6.38 -15.44
C LEU A 62 -0.39 5.19 -15.46
N TYR A 63 -0.72 4.09 -16.14
CA TYR A 63 0.19 2.96 -16.29
C TYR A 63 1.53 3.35 -16.95
N GLN A 64 1.51 4.17 -18.00
CA GLN A 64 2.75 4.68 -18.61
C GLN A 64 3.55 5.56 -17.64
N ASN A 65 2.88 6.34 -16.79
CA ASN A 65 3.56 7.11 -15.75
C ASN A 65 4.22 6.19 -14.70
N LEU A 66 3.53 5.14 -14.26
CA LEU A 66 4.06 4.16 -13.30
C LEU A 66 5.30 3.43 -13.86
N LEU A 67 5.29 3.07 -15.15
CA LEU A 67 6.46 2.50 -15.83
C LEU A 67 7.64 3.49 -15.88
N ALA A 68 7.37 4.76 -16.16
CA ALA A 68 8.41 5.78 -16.30
C ALA A 68 9.01 6.28 -14.98
N THR A 69 8.33 6.02 -13.85
CA THR A 69 8.69 6.57 -12.53
C THR A 69 9.02 5.51 -11.49
N GLN A 70 9.26 4.27 -11.93
CA GLN A 70 9.76 3.19 -11.05
C GLN A 70 11.01 3.62 -10.27
N PHE A 71 11.20 2.98 -9.14
CA PHE A 71 12.36 3.17 -8.28
C PHE A 71 12.88 1.82 -7.77
N PRO A 72 14.13 1.76 -7.28
CA PRO A 72 14.65 0.55 -6.64
C PRO A 72 13.82 0.13 -5.41
N GLU A 73 13.33 -1.11 -5.43
CA GLU A 73 12.56 -1.69 -4.34
C GLU A 73 13.44 -2.10 -3.16
N SER A 74 12.93 -1.91 -1.95
CA SER A 74 13.44 -2.49 -0.72
C SER A 74 12.46 -3.58 -0.24
N PRO A 75 12.60 -4.83 -0.71
CA PRO A 75 11.59 -5.86 -0.53
C PRO A 75 11.45 -6.30 0.92
N VAL A 76 10.21 -6.42 1.36
CA VAL A 76 9.78 -6.96 2.65
C VAL A 76 8.51 -7.80 2.43
N PHE A 77 8.09 -8.55 3.46
CA PHE A 77 6.77 -9.15 3.41
C PHE A 77 5.71 -8.05 3.63
N SER A 78 4.77 -7.94 2.70
CA SER A 78 3.75 -6.89 2.64
C SER A 78 2.36 -7.53 2.60
N HIS A 79 1.40 -6.84 3.19
CA HIS A 79 -0.01 -7.18 3.08
C HIS A 79 -0.59 -6.87 1.70
N GLY A 80 -0.13 -5.77 1.08
CA GLY A 80 -0.56 -5.32 -0.24
C GLY A 80 -1.84 -4.48 -0.25
N ASP A 81 -2.53 -4.39 0.89
CA ASP A 81 -3.63 -3.45 1.13
C ASP A 81 -3.82 -3.12 2.63
N MET A 82 -2.87 -2.39 3.20
CA MET A 82 -2.82 -2.12 4.65
C MET A 82 -3.70 -0.92 5.04
N ASN A 83 -4.98 -1.17 5.34
CA ASN A 83 -5.98 -0.18 5.78
C ASN A 83 -6.76 -0.69 7.02
N ASP A 84 -7.59 0.16 7.62
CA ASP A 84 -8.30 -0.18 8.87
C ASP A 84 -9.40 -1.24 8.70
N ALA A 85 -10.01 -1.33 7.51
CA ALA A 85 -10.99 -2.35 7.19
C ALA A 85 -10.38 -3.76 7.18
N ASN A 86 -9.07 -3.85 6.91
CA ASN A 86 -8.30 -5.10 6.85
C ASN A 86 -7.62 -5.47 8.17
N ILE A 87 -7.75 -4.64 9.22
CA ILE A 87 -7.14 -4.89 10.54
C ILE A 87 -8.24 -5.14 11.59
N ILE A 88 -8.21 -6.34 12.16
CA ILE A 88 -9.08 -6.72 13.28
C ILE A 88 -8.26 -6.62 14.57
N VAL A 89 -8.79 -5.89 15.55
CA VAL A 89 -8.19 -5.79 16.89
C VAL A 89 -9.16 -6.33 17.94
N ASP A 90 -8.70 -7.28 18.75
CA ASP A 90 -9.49 -7.81 19.86
C ASP A 90 -9.37 -6.95 21.13
N SER A 91 -10.17 -7.27 22.14
CA SER A 91 -10.19 -6.52 23.41
C SER A 91 -8.91 -6.65 24.25
N GLN A 92 -8.04 -7.62 23.94
CA GLN A 92 -6.74 -7.85 24.58
C GLN A 92 -5.58 -7.22 23.79
N GLY A 93 -5.86 -6.59 22.65
CA GLY A 93 -4.86 -6.00 21.76
C GLY A 93 -4.21 -7.01 20.81
N GLY A 94 -4.79 -8.20 20.64
CA GLY A 94 -4.45 -9.12 19.56
C GLY A 94 -4.82 -8.53 18.20
N ILE A 95 -3.99 -8.78 17.20
CA ILE A 95 -4.17 -8.25 15.83
C ILE A 95 -4.36 -9.42 14.87
N GLY A 96 -5.44 -9.37 14.10
CA GLY A 96 -5.67 -10.19 12.92
C GLY A 96 -5.66 -9.34 11.65
N LEU A 97 -5.13 -9.90 10.57
CA LEU A 97 -5.14 -9.30 9.23
C LEU A 97 -5.96 -10.17 8.29
N ILE A 98 -6.80 -9.54 7.49
CA ILE A 98 -7.65 -10.19 6.50
C ILE A 98 -7.41 -9.56 5.12
N ASP A 99 -7.89 -10.24 4.08
CA ASP A 99 -7.75 -9.79 2.69
C ASP A 99 -6.30 -9.79 2.15
N TRP A 100 -5.70 -10.98 2.18
CA TRP A 100 -4.33 -11.23 1.72
C TRP A 100 -4.19 -11.40 0.19
N GLY A 101 -5.18 -11.00 -0.60
CA GLY A 101 -5.20 -11.25 -2.05
C GLY A 101 -4.00 -10.65 -2.79
N ARG A 102 -3.40 -9.59 -2.23
CA ARG A 102 -2.24 -8.87 -2.77
C ARG A 102 -0.96 -9.04 -1.91
N GLY A 103 -1.00 -9.96 -0.94
CA GLY A 103 0.09 -10.15 0.01
C GLY A 103 1.27 -10.93 -0.57
N GLY A 104 2.48 -10.52 -0.22
CA GLY A 104 3.70 -11.12 -0.74
C GLY A 104 4.94 -10.27 -0.57
N CYS A 105 6.00 -10.60 -1.30
CA CYS A 105 7.22 -9.80 -1.35
C CYS A 105 6.99 -8.53 -2.14
N ALA A 106 7.02 -7.36 -1.49
CA ALA A 106 6.88 -6.05 -2.17
C ALA A 106 7.80 -5.01 -1.53
N ASP A 107 8.04 -3.89 -2.22
CA ASP A 107 8.72 -2.74 -1.62
C ASP A 107 8.05 -2.31 -0.29
N ILE A 108 8.90 -1.95 0.68
CA ILE A 108 8.49 -1.51 2.02
C ILE A 108 7.44 -0.39 2.02
N TRP A 109 7.39 0.43 0.98
CA TRP A 109 6.46 1.55 0.88
C TRP A 109 5.05 1.14 0.46
N CYS A 110 4.82 -0.11 0.01
CA CYS A 110 3.50 -0.60 -0.35
C CYS A 110 2.51 -0.47 0.82
N ASP A 111 2.79 -1.15 1.94
CA ASP A 111 1.94 -1.06 3.15
C ASP A 111 2.03 0.32 3.82
N ILE A 112 3.19 0.99 3.78
CA ILE A 112 3.36 2.32 4.42
C ILE A 112 2.46 3.35 3.73
N ALA A 113 2.38 3.34 2.41
CA ALA A 113 1.58 4.29 1.65
C ALA A 113 0.10 4.15 1.99
N HIS A 114 -0.42 2.91 2.02
CA HIS A 114 -1.84 2.66 2.33
C HIS A 114 -2.17 3.05 3.77
N ALA A 115 -1.31 2.67 4.73
CA ALA A 115 -1.48 3.06 6.13
C ALA A 115 -1.41 4.58 6.31
N ALA A 116 -0.47 5.25 5.63
CA ALA A 116 -0.34 6.71 5.66
C ALA A 116 -1.58 7.41 5.10
N ARG A 117 -2.12 6.95 3.95
CA ARG A 117 -3.39 7.45 3.38
C ARG A 117 -4.52 7.28 4.38
N ASN A 118 -4.70 6.08 4.93
CA ASN A 118 -5.77 5.78 5.89
C ASN A 118 -5.68 6.65 7.16
N ILE A 119 -4.49 6.78 7.76
CA ILE A 119 -4.30 7.61 8.96
C ILE A 119 -4.65 9.06 8.64
N TRP A 120 -4.17 9.58 7.51
CA TRP A 120 -4.45 10.95 7.12
C TRP A 120 -5.93 11.18 6.84
N GLU A 121 -6.59 10.26 6.15
CA GLU A 121 -8.01 10.36 5.79
C GLU A 121 -8.93 10.36 7.00
N GLU A 122 -8.67 9.48 7.96
CA GLU A 122 -9.51 9.32 9.15
C GLU A 122 -9.27 10.42 10.20
N THR A 123 -8.07 10.97 10.27
CA THR A 123 -7.69 11.86 11.39
C THR A 123 -7.47 13.30 10.96
N LYS A 124 -6.94 13.54 9.76
CA LYS A 124 -6.44 14.85 9.30
C LYS A 124 -5.41 15.48 10.27
N GLU A 125 -4.72 14.66 11.09
CA GLU A 125 -3.80 15.12 12.13
C GLU A 125 -2.33 14.88 11.78
N LYS A 126 -1.58 15.98 11.56
CA LYS A 126 -0.14 15.92 11.27
C LYS A 126 0.69 15.30 12.38
N THR A 127 0.30 15.50 13.64
CA THR A 127 1.00 14.93 14.81
C THR A 127 0.94 13.41 14.83
N LEU A 128 -0.14 12.81 14.31
CA LEU A 128 -0.27 11.36 14.24
C LEU A 128 0.54 10.79 13.08
N MET A 129 0.55 11.48 11.93
CA MET A 129 1.45 11.15 10.82
C MET A 129 2.92 11.17 11.24
N GLN A 130 3.33 12.20 11.98
CA GLN A 130 4.70 12.30 12.51
C GLN A 130 5.01 11.12 13.43
N ARG A 131 4.12 10.80 14.39
CA ARG A 131 4.30 9.66 15.30
C ARG A 131 4.35 8.32 14.57
N PHE A 132 3.58 8.17 13.49
CA PHE A 132 3.60 6.98 12.66
C PHE A 132 5.00 6.74 12.08
N PHE A 133 5.57 7.72 11.38
CA PHE A 133 6.92 7.61 10.84
C PHE A 133 8.02 7.47 11.91
N GLU A 134 7.90 8.18 13.03
CA GLU A 134 8.79 8.03 14.19
C GLU A 134 8.80 6.60 14.75
N ASN A 135 7.62 5.98 14.89
CA ASN A 135 7.49 4.59 15.33
C ASN A 135 8.08 3.60 14.32
N LEU A 136 7.94 3.89 13.02
CA LEU A 136 8.56 3.09 11.96
C LEU A 136 10.07 3.22 11.90
N LYS A 137 10.63 4.31 12.45
CA LYS A 137 12.05 4.68 12.31
C LYS A 137 12.45 4.79 10.82
N ILE A 138 11.55 5.34 10.02
CA ILE A 138 11.72 5.58 8.59
C ILE A 138 11.37 7.04 8.33
N ASP A 139 12.27 7.75 7.64
CA ASP A 139 11.97 9.10 7.17
C ASP A 139 10.93 9.05 6.06
N GLU A 140 9.92 9.92 6.15
CA GLU A 140 8.86 10.03 5.15
C GLU A 140 9.43 10.25 3.74
N ASN A 141 8.91 9.48 2.77
CA ASN A 141 9.25 9.62 1.36
C ASN A 141 7.97 9.84 0.55
N GLU A 142 7.62 11.11 0.36
CA GLU A 142 6.41 11.52 -0.35
C GLU A 142 6.34 10.94 -1.78
N GLN A 143 7.48 10.79 -2.45
CA GLN A 143 7.52 10.28 -3.82
C GLN A 143 7.13 8.80 -3.87
N LYS A 144 7.68 7.98 -2.97
CA LYS A 144 7.34 6.55 -2.88
C LYS A 144 5.92 6.33 -2.38
N ILE A 145 5.45 7.13 -1.43
CA ILE A 145 4.05 7.10 -0.99
C ILE A 145 3.14 7.39 -2.17
N LYS A 146 3.36 8.51 -2.86
CA LYS A 146 2.55 8.90 -4.02
C LYS A 146 2.55 7.83 -5.11
N TYR A 147 3.70 7.21 -5.39
CA TYR A 147 3.79 6.15 -6.39
C TYR A 147 2.91 4.95 -6.03
N HIS A 148 3.01 4.43 -4.81
CA HIS A 148 2.20 3.28 -4.38
C HIS A 148 0.71 3.60 -4.31
N LEU A 149 0.34 4.82 -3.92
CA LEU A 149 -1.06 5.25 -3.99
C LEU A 149 -1.56 5.31 -5.43
N LEU A 150 -0.77 5.87 -6.35
CA LEU A 150 -1.09 5.88 -7.79
C LEU A 150 -1.16 4.47 -8.39
N LEU A 151 -0.35 3.53 -7.90
CA LEU A 151 -0.41 2.13 -8.31
C LEU A 151 -1.75 1.50 -7.92
N ASP A 152 -2.24 1.79 -6.70
CA ASP A 152 -3.49 1.27 -6.14
C ASP A 152 -4.75 1.78 -6.87
N GLU A 153 -4.72 2.96 -7.49
CA GLU A 153 -5.83 3.52 -8.28
C GLU A 153 -6.24 2.67 -9.50
N LEU A 154 -5.43 1.68 -9.88
CA LEU A 154 -5.70 0.78 -11.00
C LEU A 154 -6.10 -0.64 -10.56
N PHE A 155 -6.31 -0.87 -9.26
CA PHE A 155 -6.59 -2.19 -8.67
C PHE A 155 -7.93 -2.29 -7.94
#